data_AF-A0A0U3KU29-F1
#
_entry.id   AF-A0A0U3KU29-F1
#
_cell.length_a   1.000
_cell.length_b   1.000
_cell.length_c   1.000
_cell.angle_alpha   90.00
_cell.angle_beta   90.00
_cell.angle_gamma   90.00
#
_symmetry.space_group_name_H-M   'P 1'
#
loop_
_entity.id
_entity.type
_entity.pdbx_description
1 polymer ?
#
loop_
_entity_poly.entity_id
_entity_poly.type
_entity_poly.pdbx_seq_one_letter_code
_entity_poly.pdbx_strand_id
1 'polypeptide(L)'
;MLDRELGTAGVEPGLLPTPYIFSGPPSEIPFHIPRPPEGSPEIGVWPMQKAGPAVRAYREALDRIDPDPRYELSELIEALDGWYDNWHGKQGIPWWRKDTSIFVVVG
;
A
#
# COMPACT_ATOMS: atom_id res chain seq x y z
N MET A 1 -1.64 11.69 9.20
CA MET A 1 -0.62 11.68 10.27
C MET A 1 0.61 10.90 9.80
N LEU A 2 0.44 9.66 9.31
CA LEU A 2 1.52 8.84 8.72
C LEU A 2 2.24 9.43 7.49
N ASP A 3 1.52 9.86 6.44
CA ASP A 3 2.14 10.44 5.23
C ASP A 3 3.05 11.65 5.53
N ARG A 4 2.68 12.45 6.52
CA ARG A 4 3.46 13.62 6.95
C ARG A 4 4.75 13.19 7.62
N GLU A 5 4.68 12.21 8.53
CA GLU A 5 5.85 11.64 9.21
C GLU A 5 6.82 11.04 8.19
N LEU A 6 6.31 10.18 7.28
CA LEU A 6 7.09 9.56 6.22
C LEU A 6 7.71 10.60 5.26
N GLY A 7 6.94 11.60 4.85
CA GLY A 7 7.44 12.70 4.03
C GLY A 7 8.55 13.50 4.74
N THR A 8 8.40 13.74 6.04
CA THR A 8 9.43 14.41 6.86
C THR A 8 10.69 13.54 7.01
N ALA A 9 10.51 12.22 7.09
CA ALA A 9 11.61 11.24 7.07
C ALA A 9 12.25 11.04 5.68
N GLY A 10 11.78 11.75 4.65
CA GLY A 10 12.37 11.76 3.31
C GLY A 10 11.82 10.70 2.35
N VAL A 11 10.67 10.10 2.66
CA VAL A 11 9.97 9.21 1.73
C VAL A 11 9.40 10.03 0.57
N GLU A 12 9.60 9.55 -0.66
CA GLU A 12 9.14 10.20 -1.88
C GLU A 12 7.60 10.28 -1.92
N PRO A 13 6.99 11.41 -2.33
CA PRO A 13 5.54 11.59 -2.36
C PRO A 13 4.77 10.50 -3.09
N GLY A 14 5.30 9.99 -4.19
CA GLY A 14 4.74 8.89 -4.96
C GLY A 14 4.77 7.53 -4.26
N LEU A 15 5.43 7.40 -3.11
CA LEU A 15 5.48 6.20 -2.27
C LEU A 15 4.68 6.35 -0.98
N LEU A 16 4.04 7.50 -0.73
CA LEU A 16 3.24 7.68 0.48
C LEU A 16 1.99 6.78 0.49
N PRO A 17 1.54 6.30 1.65
CA PRO A 17 0.53 5.25 1.72
C PRO A 17 -0.91 5.71 1.49
N THR A 18 -1.29 6.89 1.97
CA THR A 18 -2.70 7.36 1.93
C THR A 18 -3.34 7.32 0.54
N PRO A 19 -2.66 7.75 -0.55
CA PRO A 19 -3.22 7.68 -1.91
C PRO A 19 -3.60 6.28 -2.38
N TYR A 20 -3.05 5.23 -1.78
CA TYR A 20 -3.24 3.83 -2.21
C TYR A 20 -4.13 3.03 -1.26
N ILE A 21 -4.01 3.22 0.05
CA ILE A 21 -4.82 2.50 1.07
C ILE A 21 -6.29 2.87 0.98
N PHE A 22 -6.60 4.11 0.61
CA PHE A 22 -7.96 4.63 0.52
C PHE A 22 -8.42 4.95 -0.91
N SER A 23 -7.74 4.39 -1.92
CA SER A 23 -8.05 4.70 -3.32
C SER A 23 -9.43 4.20 -3.77
N GLY A 24 -10.04 3.29 -3.03
CA GLY A 24 -11.23 2.57 -3.46
C GLY A 24 -10.90 1.53 -4.54
N PRO A 25 -11.93 0.94 -5.16
CA PRO A 25 -11.75 -0.05 -6.22
C PRO A 25 -11.00 0.52 -7.45
N PRO A 26 -10.34 -0.34 -8.26
CA PRO A 26 -9.71 0.09 -9.50
C PRO A 26 -10.67 0.82 -10.45
N SER A 27 -10.14 1.79 -11.20
CA SER A 27 -10.92 2.63 -12.13
C SER A 27 -11.58 1.86 -13.28
N GLU A 28 -11.14 0.63 -13.55
CA GLU A 28 -11.70 -0.24 -14.57
C GLU A 28 -13.05 -0.85 -14.18
N ILE A 29 -13.47 -0.73 -12.92
CA ILE A 29 -14.79 -1.18 -12.46
C ILE A 29 -15.83 -0.11 -12.84
N PRO A 30 -16.77 -0.38 -13.77
CA PRO A 30 -17.61 0.65 -14.37
C PRO A 30 -18.84 1.02 -13.53
N PHE A 31 -19.01 0.41 -12.35
CA PHE A 31 -20.14 0.65 -11.46
C PHE A 31 -19.66 1.14 -10.09
N HIS A 32 -20.42 2.06 -9.51
CA HIS A 32 -20.14 2.58 -8.18
C HIS A 32 -20.41 1.51 -7.12
N ILE A 33 -19.35 1.10 -6.42
CA ILE A 33 -19.48 0.30 -5.20
C ILE A 33 -19.68 1.30 -4.05
N PRO A 34 -20.88 1.35 -3.42
CA PRO A 34 -21.14 2.29 -2.35
C PRO A 34 -20.15 2.08 -1.21
N ARG A 35 -19.49 3.16 -0.77
CA ARG A 35 -18.64 3.10 0.42
C ARG A 35 -19.54 2.92 1.64
N PRO A 36 -19.28 1.93 2.50
CA PRO A 36 -20.03 1.75 3.72
C PRO A 36 -19.92 3.00 4.61
N PRO A 37 -21.03 3.41 5.27
CA PRO A 37 -21.09 4.64 6.05
C PRO A 37 -20.17 4.64 7.27
N GLU A 38 -19.75 3.46 7.76
CA GLU A 38 -18.80 3.30 8.86
C GLU A 38 -17.33 3.14 8.41
N GLY A 39 -17.02 3.31 7.12
CA GLY A 39 -15.63 3.28 6.61
C GLY A 39 -15.05 1.89 6.35
N SER A 40 -15.78 0.81 6.67
CA SER A 40 -15.31 -0.57 6.47
C SER A 40 -16.05 -1.31 5.34
N PRO A 41 -15.39 -1.74 4.25
CA PRO A 41 -13.95 -1.93 4.16
C PRO A 41 -13.19 -0.73 3.59
N GLU A 42 -11.98 -0.52 4.12
CA GLU A 42 -10.97 0.33 3.52
C GLU A 42 -10.41 -0.42 2.30
N ILE A 43 -11.03 -0.17 1.13
CA ILE A 43 -10.57 -0.74 -0.14
C ILE A 43 -9.45 0.13 -0.68
N GLY A 44 -8.29 -0.49 -0.90
CA GLY A 44 -7.11 0.14 -1.46
C GLY A 44 -6.58 -0.60 -2.69
N VAL A 45 -5.85 0.15 -3.52
CA VAL A 45 -5.15 -0.36 -4.70
C VAL A 45 -3.70 0.09 -4.62
N TRP A 46 -2.80 -0.87 -4.43
CA TRP A 46 -1.36 -0.63 -4.43
C TRP A 46 -0.75 -1.08 -5.77
N PRO A 47 -0.05 -0.21 -6.51
CA PRO A 47 0.72 -0.62 -7.69
C PRO A 47 1.91 -1.50 -7.27
N MET A 48 1.98 -2.75 -7.74
CA MET A 48 3.01 -3.69 -7.27
C MET A 48 4.43 -3.25 -7.65
N GLN A 49 4.60 -2.50 -8.73
CA GLN A 49 5.87 -1.88 -9.11
C GLN A 49 6.37 -0.87 -8.07
N LYS A 50 5.47 -0.28 -7.26
CA LYS A 50 5.79 0.65 -6.19
C LYS A 50 5.94 -0.02 -4.82
N ALA A 51 5.47 -1.26 -4.64
CA ALA A 51 5.52 -1.96 -3.35
C ALA A 51 6.96 -2.17 -2.86
N GLY A 52 7.85 -2.74 -3.68
CA GLY A 52 9.26 -2.92 -3.31
C GLY A 52 9.98 -1.60 -2.96
N PRO A 53 9.90 -0.55 -3.80
CA PRO A 53 10.44 0.77 -3.48
C PRO A 53 9.88 1.37 -2.17
N ALA A 54 8.58 1.21 -1.92
CA ALA A 54 7.94 1.69 -0.69
C ALA A 54 8.45 0.94 0.55
N VAL A 55 8.48 -0.40 0.50
CA VAL A 55 9.01 -1.25 1.59
C VAL A 55 10.43 -0.82 2.00
N ARG A 56 11.31 -0.59 1.01
CA ARG A 56 12.67 -0.12 1.30
C ARG A 56 12.66 1.25 1.97
N ALA A 57 11.92 2.21 1.41
CA ALA A 57 11.84 3.56 1.93
C ALA A 57 11.28 3.60 3.37
N TYR A 58 10.28 2.77 3.65
CA TYR A 58 9.65 2.67 4.97
C TYR A 58 10.57 2.05 6.01
N ARG A 59 11.30 0.97 5.66
CA ARG A 59 12.31 0.36 6.53
C ARG A 59 13.39 1.37 6.93
N GLU A 60 13.86 2.18 5.98
CA GLU A 60 14.84 3.24 6.25
C GLU A 60 14.26 4.39 7.09
N ALA A 61 12.95 4.64 7.01
CA ALA A 61 12.27 5.71 7.73
C ALA A 61 11.81 5.32 9.13
N LEU A 62 11.68 4.02 9.43
CA LEU A 62 11.04 3.48 10.64
C LEU A 62 11.64 4.04 11.95
N ASP A 63 12.97 4.19 12.00
CA ASP A 63 13.65 4.73 13.18
C ASP A 63 13.58 6.26 13.29
N ARG A 64 13.17 6.94 12.21
CA ARG A 64 13.14 8.40 12.08
C ARG A 64 11.76 9.02 12.28
N ILE A 65 10.71 8.22 12.34
CA ILE A 65 9.34 8.67 12.61
C ILE A 65 8.97 8.53 14.10
N ASP A 66 7.89 9.20 14.52
CA ASP A 66 7.30 9.05 15.85
C ASP A 66 7.08 7.56 16.21
N PRO A 67 7.35 7.11 17.45
CA PRO A 67 7.07 5.76 17.91
C PRO A 67 5.63 5.27 17.73
N ASP A 68 4.65 6.16 17.86
CA ASP A 68 3.22 5.83 17.86
C ASP A 68 2.79 5.06 16.58
N PRO A 69 3.05 5.55 15.35
CA PRO A 69 2.69 4.85 14.11
C PRO A 69 3.64 3.72 13.70
N ARG A 70 4.69 3.38 14.47
CA ARG A 70 5.70 2.40 14.03
C ARG A 70 5.15 1.00 13.92
N TYR A 71 4.19 0.64 14.78
CA TYR A 71 3.55 -0.67 14.74
C TYR A 71 2.77 -0.85 13.43
N GLU A 72 1.87 0.09 13.12
CA GLU A 72 1.07 0.08 11.90
C GLU A 72 1.93 0.14 10.64
N LEU A 73 3.02 0.93 10.68
CA LEU A 73 3.96 0.97 9.57
C LEU A 73 4.70 -0.37 9.40
N SER A 74 5.02 -1.06 10.49
CA SER A 74 5.67 -2.38 10.42
C SER A 74 4.74 -3.43 9.82
N GLU A 75 3.47 -3.45 10.24
CA GLU A 75 2.45 -4.32 9.65
C GLU A 75 2.26 -4.04 8.15
N LEU A 76 2.26 -2.76 7.75
CA LEU A 76 2.18 -2.37 6.35
C LEU A 76 3.42 -2.82 5.55
N ILE A 77 4.62 -2.70 6.13
CA ILE A 77 5.86 -3.19 5.53
C ILE A 77 5.77 -4.69 5.27
N GLU A 78 5.35 -5.49 6.26
CA GLU A 78 5.24 -6.94 6.13
C GLU A 78 4.22 -7.35 5.04
N ALA A 79 3.05 -6.71 5.04
CA ALA A 79 2.02 -6.97 4.03
C ALA A 79 2.52 -6.65 2.61
N LEU A 80 3.13 -5.48 2.40
CA LEU A 80 3.63 -5.06 1.09
C LEU A 80 4.79 -5.94 0.61
N ASP A 81 5.69 -6.36 1.51
CA ASP A 81 6.82 -7.24 1.17
C ASP A 81 6.32 -8.61 0.73
N GLY A 82 5.39 -9.21 1.48
CA GLY A 82 4.78 -10.49 1.13
C GLY A 82 4.02 -10.47 -0.20
N TRP A 83 3.28 -9.38 -0.48
CA TRP A 83 2.60 -9.21 -1.77
C TRP A 83 3.57 -8.99 -2.91
N TYR A 84 4.60 -8.16 -2.70
CA TYR A 84 5.63 -7.89 -3.69
C TYR A 84 6.40 -9.15 -4.06
N ASP A 85 6.84 -9.95 -3.09
CA ASP A 85 7.57 -11.19 -3.34
C ASP A 85 6.73 -12.20 -4.15
N ASN A 86 5.47 -12.38 -3.77
CA ASN A 86 4.53 -13.23 -4.50
C ASN A 86 4.29 -12.74 -5.93
N TRP A 87 4.19 -11.43 -6.14
CA TRP A 87 4.03 -10.83 -7.47
C TRP A 87 5.31 -10.93 -8.31
N HIS A 88 6.45 -10.55 -7.74
CA HIS A 88 7.76 -10.56 -8.39
C HIS A 88 8.16 -11.97 -8.83
N GLY A 89 7.93 -12.98 -7.99
CA GLY A 89 8.16 -14.39 -8.34
C GLY A 89 7.32 -14.91 -9.51
N LYS A 90 6.24 -14.21 -9.90
CA LYS A 90 5.31 -14.59 -10.98
C LYS A 90 5.44 -13.74 -12.24
N GLN A 91 6.28 -12.70 -12.26
CA GLN A 91 6.43 -11.80 -13.41
C GLN A 91 6.99 -12.46 -14.69
N GLY A 92 7.54 -13.67 -14.60
CA GLY A 92 7.99 -14.46 -15.75
C GLY A 92 6.92 -15.31 -16.42
N ILE A 93 5.67 -15.30 -15.94
CA ILE A 93 4.59 -16.16 -16.44
C ILE A 93 3.82 -15.41 -17.54
N PRO A 94 3.82 -15.86 -18.81
CA PRO A 94 3.31 -15.10 -19.95
C PRO A 94 1.82 -14.68 -19.88
N TRP A 95 1.02 -15.39 -19.10
CA TRP A 95 -0.42 -15.15 -18.92
C TRP A 95 -0.75 -14.42 -17.61
N TRP A 96 0.25 -14.05 -16.80
CA TRP A 96 0.05 -13.38 -15.51
C TRP A 96 0.41 -11.90 -15.61
N ARG A 97 -0.60 -11.05 -15.80
CA ARG A 97 -0.47 -9.59 -15.79
C ARG A 97 -1.53 -9.01 -14.85
N LYS A 98 -1.22 -8.98 -13.55
CA LYS A 98 -1.92 -8.08 -12.61
C LYS A 98 -0.96 -6.98 -12.24
N ASP A 99 -1.20 -5.80 -12.79
CA ASP A 99 -0.40 -4.59 -12.56
C ASP A 99 -0.79 -3.87 -11.25
N THR A 100 -1.89 -4.30 -10.61
CA THR A 100 -2.42 -3.74 -9.37
C THR A 100 -2.96 -4.83 -8.45
N SER A 101 -2.59 -4.79 -7.16
CA SER A 101 -3.22 -5.63 -6.14
C SER A 101 -4.30 -4.81 -5.44
N ILE A 102 -5.51 -5.38 -5.42
CA ILE A 102 -6.60 -4.91 -4.56
C ILE A 102 -6.38 -5.56 -3.20
N PHE A 103 -6.44 -4.78 -2.14
CA PHE A 103 -6.52 -5.33 -0.79
C PHE A 103 -7.73 -4.75 -0.07
N VAL A 104 -8.25 -5.56 0.85
CA VAL A 104 -9.38 -5.25 1.72
C VAL A 104 -8.82 -5.31 3.12
N VAL A 105 -8.71 -4.17 3.80
CA VAL A 105 -8.40 -4.16 5.24
C VAL A 105 -9.72 -4.42 5.96
N VAL A 106 -9.79 -5.55 6.68
CA VAL A 106 -10.88 -5.82 7.62
C VAL A 106 -10.34 -5.45 8.99
N GLY A 107 -10.86 -4.36 9.55
CA GLY A 107 -10.60 -3.97 10.94
C GLY A 107 -11.29 -4.89 11.95
#